data_AF-A0A3E0QX89-F1
#
_entry.id   AF-A0A3E0QX89-F1
#
_cell.length_a   1.000
_cell.length_b   1.000
_cell.length_c   1.000
_cell.angle_alpha   90.00
_cell.angle_beta   90.00
_cell.angle_gamma   90.00
#
_symmetry.space_group_name_H-M   'P 1'
#
loop_
_entity.id
_entity.type
_entity.pdbx_description
1 polymer ?
#
loop_
_entity_poly.entity_id
_entity_poly.type
_entity_poly.pdbx_seq_one_letter_code
_entity_poly.pdbx_strand_id
1 'polypeptide(L)'
;MADRYEDREEEIEKALAESKQRWELYSNRTDMDFDDVCQIIRFRIFKKWHTWDQSRPFLEWVNHIITLYMMSLKAQSKIQMARGKKS
;
A
#
# COMPACT_ATOMS: atom_id res chain seq x y z
N MET A 1 -0.74 26.09 -9.59
CA MET A 1 -1.76 25.63 -8.62
C MET A 1 -1.23 24.34 -8.04
N ALA A 2 -1.04 24.25 -6.72
CA ALA A 2 -0.60 22.99 -6.12
C ALA A 2 -1.75 21.99 -6.21
N ASP A 3 -1.55 20.86 -6.88
CA ASP A 3 -2.46 19.72 -6.80
C ASP A 3 -2.72 19.41 -5.32
N ARG A 4 -3.99 19.47 -4.89
CA ARG A 4 -4.34 19.00 -3.55
C ARG A 4 -4.46 17.48 -3.60
N TYR A 5 -4.29 16.87 -2.44
CA TYR A 5 -4.51 15.44 -2.27
C TYR A 5 -5.90 15.00 -2.76
N GLU A 6 -6.92 15.82 -2.46
CA GLU A 6 -8.32 15.60 -2.84
C GLU A 6 -8.52 15.51 -4.35
N ASP A 7 -7.76 16.28 -5.14
CA ASP A 7 -7.86 16.26 -6.60
C ASP A 7 -7.36 14.92 -7.20
N ARG A 8 -6.66 14.09 -6.41
CA ARG A 8 -6.09 12.81 -6.84
C ARG A 8 -6.60 11.61 -6.06
N GLU A 9 -7.61 11.79 -5.22
CA GLU A 9 -8.24 10.70 -4.47
C GLU A 9 -8.75 9.61 -5.41
N GLU A 10 -9.43 9.99 -6.50
CA GLU A 10 -9.93 9.06 -7.52
C GLU A 10 -8.82 8.22 -8.15
N GLU A 11 -7.63 8.80 -8.39
CA GLU A 11 -6.47 8.06 -8.90
C GLU A 11 -5.96 7.02 -7.89
N ILE A 12 -5.97 7.37 -6.60
CA ILE A 12 -5.59 6.47 -5.50
C ILE A 12 -6.59 5.32 -5.42
N GLU A 13 -7.88 5.61 -5.45
CA GLU A 13 -8.93 4.60 -5.38
C GLU A 13 -8.87 3.63 -6.56
N LYS A 14 -8.62 4.16 -7.76
CA LYS A 14 -8.41 3.32 -8.95
C LYS A 14 -7.21 2.39 -8.78
N ALA A 15 -6.07 2.91 -8.33
CA ALA A 15 -4.87 2.10 -8.06
C ALA A 15 -5.12 1.04 -6.99
N LEU A 16 -5.86 1.38 -5.92
CA LEU A 16 -6.27 0.43 -4.87
C LEU A 16 -7.16 -0.66 -5.44
N ALA A 17 -8.17 -0.31 -6.24
CA ALA A 17 -9.08 -1.27 -6.88
C ALA A 17 -8.33 -2.25 -7.80
N GLU A 18 -7.39 -1.76 -8.62
CA GLU A 18 -6.54 -2.63 -9.45
C GLU A 18 -5.64 -3.54 -8.60
N SER A 19 -5.16 -3.03 -7.46
CA SER A 19 -4.33 -3.81 -6.53
C SER A 19 -5.11 -4.86 -5.74
N LYS A 20 -6.46 -4.78 -5.71
CA LYS A 20 -7.33 -5.73 -5.01
C LYS A 20 -7.13 -7.18 -5.49
N GLN A 21 -7.05 -7.39 -6.80
CA GLN A 21 -6.83 -8.74 -7.36
C GLN A 21 -5.49 -9.32 -6.88
N ARG A 22 -4.46 -8.47 -6.73
CA ARG A 22 -3.17 -8.89 -6.17
C ARG A 22 -3.28 -9.16 -4.68
N TRP A 23 -4.08 -8.37 -3.95
CA TRP A 23 -4.35 -8.55 -2.52
C TRP A 23 -5.07 -9.86 -2.21
N GLU A 24 -6.04 -10.28 -3.03
CA GLU A 24 -6.76 -11.55 -2.82
C GLU A 24 -5.82 -12.77 -2.82
N LEU A 25 -4.67 -12.68 -3.48
CA LEU A 25 -3.62 -13.70 -3.43
C LEU A 25 -2.79 -13.68 -2.13
N TYR A 26 -2.87 -12.59 -1.38
CA TYR A 26 -2.15 -12.37 -0.12
C TYR A 26 -3.05 -12.42 1.12
N SER A 27 -4.36 -12.18 0.97
CA SER A 27 -5.33 -12.15 2.05
C SER A 27 -5.35 -13.47 2.84
N ASN A 28 -5.08 -14.60 2.20
CA ASN A 28 -4.96 -15.90 2.87
C ASN A 28 -3.77 -16.05 3.83
N ARG A 29 -2.87 -15.06 3.92
CA ARG A 29 -1.65 -15.09 4.76
C ARG A 29 -1.66 -14.03 5.87
N THR A 30 -2.73 -13.27 6.00
CA THR A 30 -2.82 -12.12 6.91
C THR A 30 -4.21 -12.03 7.49
N ASP A 31 -4.29 -11.78 8.80
CA ASP A 31 -5.56 -11.57 9.51
C ASP A 31 -6.15 -10.16 9.29
N MET A 32 -5.76 -9.48 8.19
CA MET A 32 -6.23 -8.12 7.89
C MET A 32 -7.17 -8.13 6.71
N ASP A 33 -8.23 -7.35 6.80
CA ASP A 33 -9.16 -7.17 5.70
C ASP A 33 -8.59 -6.21 4.64
N PHE A 34 -9.18 -6.25 3.44
CA PHE A 34 -8.75 -5.37 2.36
C PHE A 34 -8.99 -3.89 2.68
N ASP A 35 -10.02 -3.58 3.47
CA ASP A 35 -10.33 -2.21 3.89
C ASP A 35 -9.23 -1.64 4.80
N ASP A 36 -8.76 -2.41 5.78
CA ASP A 36 -7.64 -2.03 6.65
C ASP A 36 -6.38 -1.71 5.84
N VAL A 37 -6.10 -2.54 4.83
CA VAL A 37 -4.97 -2.31 3.92
C VAL A 37 -5.13 -1.03 3.10
N CYS A 38 -6.33 -0.76 2.59
CA CYS A 38 -6.62 0.48 1.88
C CYS A 38 -6.39 1.70 2.78
N GLN A 39 -6.86 1.65 4.03
CA GLN A 39 -6.67 2.72 5.01
C GLN A 39 -5.18 2.94 5.33
N ILE A 40 -4.41 1.88 5.57
CA ILE A 40 -2.96 1.97 5.86
C ILE A 40 -2.21 2.55 4.66
N ILE A 41 -2.55 2.14 3.44
CA ILE A 41 -1.95 2.67 2.22
C ILE A 41 -2.29 4.16 2.07
N ARG A 42 -3.55 4.56 2.22
CA ARG A 42 -3.97 5.97 2.17
C ARG A 42 -3.20 6.82 3.17
N PHE A 43 -3.07 6.35 4.42
CA PHE A 43 -2.28 7.03 5.44
C PHE A 43 -0.80 7.15 5.06
N ARG A 44 -0.20 6.09 4.47
CA ARG A 44 1.19 6.13 4.00
C ARG A 44 1.40 7.11 2.86
N ILE A 45 0.47 7.16 1.91
CA ILE A 45 0.49 8.11 0.80
C ILE A 45 0.39 9.52 1.35
N PHE A 46 -0.58 9.81 2.22
CA PHE A 46 -0.72 11.12 2.86
C PHE A 46 0.54 11.54 3.60
N LYS A 47 1.10 10.65 4.42
CA LYS A 47 2.35 10.91 5.16
C LYS A 47 3.54 11.16 4.22
N LYS A 48 3.59 10.50 3.07
CA LYS A 48 4.68 10.64 2.08
C LYS A 48 4.36 11.64 0.97
N TRP A 49 3.21 12.29 0.97
CA TRP A 49 2.76 13.20 -0.08
C TRP A 49 3.80 14.28 -0.38
N HIS A 50 4.38 14.87 0.67
CA HIS A 50 5.43 15.88 0.57
C HIS A 50 6.75 15.37 -0.04
N THR A 51 6.96 14.05 -0.10
CA THR A 51 8.14 13.42 -0.71
C THR A 51 7.91 13.03 -2.17
N TRP A 52 6.68 13.17 -2.66
CA TRP A 52 6.38 12.89 -4.05
C TRP A 52 7.04 13.94 -4.94
N ASP A 53 7.88 13.46 -5.84
CA ASP A 53 8.49 14.27 -6.88
C ASP A 53 7.48 14.47 -8.02
N GLN A 54 7.05 15.73 -8.20
CA GLN A 54 6.06 16.11 -9.22
C GLN A 54 6.54 15.91 -10.67
N SER A 55 7.83 15.59 -10.89
CA SER A 55 8.33 15.19 -12.20
C SER A 55 7.86 13.78 -12.62
N ARG A 56 7.38 12.96 -11.67
CA ARG A 56 6.93 11.59 -11.92
C ARG A 56 5.41 11.49 -11.91
N PRO A 57 4.80 10.64 -12.77
CA PRO A 57 3.37 10.40 -12.71
C PRO A 57 2.92 9.95 -11.32
N PHE A 58 1.87 10.59 -10.81
CA PHE A 58 1.35 10.32 -9.47
C PHE A 58 0.94 8.86 -9.31
N LEU A 59 0.24 8.31 -10.32
CA LEU A 59 -0.22 6.93 -10.32
C LEU A 59 0.93 5.91 -10.20
N GLU A 60 2.06 6.15 -10.88
CA GLU A 60 3.23 5.28 -10.77
C GLU A 60 3.85 5.33 -9.37
N TRP A 61 3.90 6.51 -8.77
CA TRP A 61 4.40 6.68 -7.40
C TRP A 61 3.50 6.00 -6.36
N VAL A 62 2.18 6.13 -6.48
CA VAL A 62 1.20 5.44 -5.64
C VAL A 62 1.34 3.92 -5.79
N ASN A 63 1.41 3.42 -7.02
CA ASN A 63 1.61 1.99 -7.30
C ASN A 63 2.90 1.44 -6.69
N HIS A 64 3.96 2.25 -6.65
CA HIS A 64 5.20 1.89 -5.99
C HIS A 64 5.02 1.76 -4.47
N ILE A 65 4.34 2.70 -3.82
CA ILE A 65 4.04 2.64 -2.37
C ILE A 65 3.21 1.39 -2.03
N ILE A 66 2.17 1.12 -2.80
CA ILE A 66 1.30 -0.05 -2.65
C ILE A 66 2.14 -1.32 -2.73
N THR A 67 2.97 -1.43 -3.77
CA THR A 67 3.82 -2.60 -4.00
C THR A 67 4.81 -2.81 -2.85
N LEU A 68 5.48 -1.74 -2.41
CA LEU A 68 6.39 -1.79 -1.26
C LEU A 68 5.69 -2.25 0.02
N TYR A 69 4.46 -1.77 0.26
CA TYR A 69 3.68 -2.19 1.42
C TYR A 69 3.30 -3.68 1.34
N MET A 70 2.77 -4.13 0.21
CA MET A 70 2.43 -5.55 0.00
C MET A 70 3.66 -6.46 0.16
N MET A 71 4.83 -6.05 -0.31
CA MET A 71 6.08 -6.79 -0.09
C MET A 71 6.49 -6.80 1.39
N SER A 72 6.32 -5.69 2.11
CA SER A 72 6.58 -5.62 3.55
C SER A 72 5.69 -6.57 4.33
N LEU A 73 4.40 -6.69 3.98
CA LEU A 73 3.48 -7.64 4.61
C LEU A 73 3.95 -9.10 4.44
N LYS A 74 4.42 -9.48 3.25
CA LYS A 74 5.02 -10.81 3.02
C LYS A 74 6.24 -11.07 3.91
N ALA A 75 7.06 -10.05 4.13
CA ALA A 75 8.25 -10.17 4.95
C ALA A 75 7.90 -10.30 6.45
N GLN A 76 6.89 -9.57 6.93
CA GLN A 76 6.43 -9.63 8.32
C GLN A 76 5.87 -11.01 8.69
N SER A 77 5.13 -11.66 7.78
CA SER A 77 4.69 -13.06 7.95
C SER A 77 5.88 -14.02 8.13
N LYS A 78 6.97 -13.85 7.36
CA LYS A 78 8.19 -14.66 7.52
C LYS A 78 8.95 -14.39 8.82
N ILE A 79 8.94 -13.15 9.32
CA ILE A 79 9.59 -12.79 10.59
C ILE A 79 8.85 -13.39 11.79
N GLN A 80 7.51 -13.42 11.77
CA GLN A 80 6.69 -14.12 12.77
C GLN A 80 7.03 -15.63 12.79
N MET A 81 7.12 -16.25 11.61
CA MET A 81 7.49 -17.67 11.46
C MET A 81 8.92 -18.00 11.91
N ALA A 82 9.88 -17.09 11.69
CA ALA A 82 11.27 -17.25 12.13
C ALA A 82 11.45 -17.05 13.64
N ARG A 83 10.63 -16.21 14.27
CA ARG A 83 10.62 -15.99 15.72
C ARG A 83 9.92 -17.11 16.50
N GLY A 84 9.04 -17.88 15.86
CA GLY A 84 8.41 -19.08 16.43
C GLY A 84 9.31 -20.31 16.55
N LYS A 85 10.53 -20.30 15.95
CA LYS A 85 11.56 -21.35 16.16
C LYS A 85 12.57 -20.94 17.24
N LYS A 86 12.08 -20.62 18.42
CA LYS A 86 12.85 -20.67 19.66
C LYS A 86 11.91 -21.21 20.74
N SER A 87 11.69 -22.51 20.69
CA SER A 87 11.17 -23.29 21.83
C SER A 87 11.95 -24.58 21.91
#